data_AF-A0A139BX16-F1
#
_entry.id   AF-A0A139BX16-F1
#
_cell.length_a   1.000
_cell.length_b   1.000
_cell.length_c   1.000
_cell.angle_alpha   90.00
_cell.angle_beta   90.00
_cell.angle_gamma   90.00
#
_symmetry.space_group_name_H-M   'P 1'
#
loop_
_entity.id
_entity.type
_entity.pdbx_description
1 polymer ?
#
loop_
_entity_poly.entity_id
_entity_poly.type
_entity_poly.pdbx_seq_one_letter_code
_entity_poly.pdbx_strand_id
1 'polypeptide(L)'
;MRKLLVWLKSILHWLVEWWLFCLGFLVVAASAASIVFVGAGEAAFRYTGMVLQLLGIGTVAWGIHTTRKEFGHPSIFAVWRKRLNRFPPFGGRMVTGSSHKTLPLMTKSMRGYSSVVPSANPTIDARVHALEENLRLLNDRVSQTQNETDQEFRKQSDALKQEQQVRSDEDQHIRAKLESTETGGLNISAMGALWLSIGVIMSSIPSELAVWLK
;
A
#
# COMPACT_ATOMS: atom_id res chain seq x y z
N MET A 1 -24.20 12.99 9.29
CA MET A 1 -23.92 11.63 9.81
C MET A 1 -22.49 11.13 9.51
N ARG A 2 -21.96 11.23 8.28
CA ARG A 2 -20.57 10.79 7.98
C ARG A 2 -19.48 11.41 8.87
N LYS A 3 -19.57 12.71 9.20
CA LYS A 3 -18.59 13.39 10.07
C LYS A 3 -18.56 12.85 11.51
N LEU A 4 -19.72 12.45 12.06
CA LEU A 4 -19.82 11.84 13.40
C LEU A 4 -19.21 10.43 13.43
N LEU A 5 -19.39 9.64 12.37
CA LEU A 5 -18.78 8.30 12.27
C LEU A 5 -17.26 8.36 12.16
N VAL A 6 -16.72 9.33 11.41
CA VAL A 6 -15.27 9.55 11.33
C VAL A 6 -14.71 9.99 12.68
N TRP A 7 -15.38 10.92 13.36
CA TRP A 7 -14.98 11.40 14.69
C TRP A 7 -15.03 10.28 15.74
N LEU A 8 -16.10 9.46 15.75
CA LEU A 8 -16.22 8.32 16.66
C LEU A 8 -15.11 7.28 16.40
N LYS A 9 -14.76 7.04 15.14
CA LYS A 9 -13.70 6.10 14.77
C LYS A 9 -12.31 6.61 15.20
N SER A 10 -12.07 7.92 15.09
CA SER A 10 -10.84 8.54 15.61
C SER A 10 -10.75 8.45 17.14
N ILE A 11 -11.85 8.68 17.86
CA ILE A 11 -11.88 8.53 19.32
C ILE A 11 -11.66 7.08 19.72
N LEU A 12 -12.28 6.13 19.03
CA LEU A 12 -12.09 4.71 19.32
C LEU A 12 -10.63 4.30 19.11
N HIS A 13 -9.98 4.80 18.05
CA HIS A 13 -8.57 4.54 17.79
C HIS A 13 -7.68 5.16 18.89
N TRP A 14 -7.93 6.40 19.26
CA TRP A 14 -7.23 7.09 20.35
C TRP A 14 -7.39 6.36 21.69
N LEU A 15 -8.60 5.87 21.99
CA LEU A 15 -8.88 5.10 23.21
C LEU A 15 -8.13 3.76 23.23
N VAL A 16 -8.00 3.11 22.07
CA VAL A 16 -7.25 1.85 21.92
C VAL A 16 -5.75 2.07 22.08
N GLU A 17 -5.19 3.14 21.51
CA GLU A 17 -3.79 3.52 21.71
C GLU A 17 -3.50 3.82 23.19
N TRP A 18 -4.37 4.59 23.83
CA TRP A 18 -4.27 4.89 25.27
C TRP A 18 -4.38 3.62 26.13
N TRP A 19 -5.30 2.72 25.78
CA TRP A 19 -5.48 1.46 26.49
C TRP A 19 -4.25 0.57 26.41
N LEU A 20 -3.57 0.51 25.25
CA LEU A 20 -2.30 -0.22 25.11
C LEU A 20 -1.19 0.36 26.00
N PHE A 21 -1.09 1.68 26.11
CA PHE A 21 -0.19 2.35 27.04
C PHE A 21 -0.53 2.01 28.50
N CYS A 22 -1.80 2.10 28.89
CA CYS A 22 -2.26 1.73 30.24
C CYS A 22 -1.97 0.26 30.55
N LEU A 23 -2.16 -0.64 29.59
CA LEU A 23 -1.91 -2.06 29.77
C LEU A 23 -0.42 -2.35 29.97
N GLY A 24 0.46 -1.63 29.26
CA GLY A 24 1.90 -1.71 29.50
C GLY A 24 2.33 -1.20 30.87
N PHE A 25 1.78 -0.07 31.31
CA PHE A 25 2.03 0.43 32.66
C PHE A 25 1.50 -0.54 33.73
N LEU A 26 0.33 -1.12 33.51
CA LEU A 26 -0.30 -2.08 34.42
C LEU A 26 0.54 -3.35 34.56
N VAL A 27 1.11 -3.87 33.48
CA VAL A 27 1.98 -5.06 33.53
C VAL A 27 3.24 -4.78 34.36
N VAL A 28 3.86 -3.61 34.22
CA VAL A 28 5.03 -3.22 35.02
C VAL A 28 4.65 -2.95 36.48
N ALA A 29 3.52 -2.30 36.73
CA ALA A 29 3.03 -2.04 38.08
C ALA A 29 2.63 -3.35 38.79
N ALA A 30 2.01 -4.29 38.08
CA ALA A 30 1.61 -5.59 38.62
C ALA A 30 2.82 -6.48 38.91
N SER A 31 3.86 -6.46 38.07
CA SER A 31 5.10 -7.20 38.34
C SER A 31 5.83 -6.63 39.55
N ALA A 32 5.92 -5.30 39.67
CA ALA A 32 6.48 -4.64 40.84
C ALA A 32 5.67 -4.92 42.12
N ALA A 33 4.34 -4.82 42.06
CA ALA A 33 3.45 -5.12 43.18
C ALA A 33 3.56 -6.59 43.62
N SER A 34 3.63 -7.53 42.68
CA SER A 34 3.80 -8.96 42.97
C SER A 34 5.06 -9.23 43.80
N ILE A 35 6.17 -8.55 43.49
CA ILE A 35 7.43 -8.67 44.23
C ILE A 35 7.29 -8.15 45.67
N VAL A 36 6.59 -7.02 45.84
CA VAL A 36 6.36 -6.42 47.16
C VAL A 36 5.42 -7.30 48.01
N PHE A 37 4.38 -7.89 47.42
CA PHE A 37 3.37 -8.67 48.14
C PHE A 37 3.79 -10.12 48.43
N VAL A 38 4.52 -10.78 47.54
CA VAL A 38 4.95 -12.19 47.70
C VAL A 38 6.25 -12.30 48.53
N GLY A 39 6.93 -11.17 48.73
CA GLY A 39 8.20 -11.08 49.45
C GLY A 39 9.40 -11.07 48.51
N ALA A 40 10.38 -10.24 48.83
CA ALA A 40 11.59 -9.99 48.03
C ALA A 40 12.60 -11.16 48.07
N GLY A 41 12.14 -12.37 47.77
CA GLY A 41 12.99 -13.55 47.60
C GLY A 41 13.61 -13.61 46.20
N GLU A 42 14.85 -14.10 46.10
CA GLU A 42 15.58 -14.23 44.83
C GLU A 42 14.78 -15.03 43.77
N ALA A 43 14.06 -16.07 44.20
CA ALA A 43 13.21 -16.87 43.33
C ALA A 43 12.05 -16.06 42.73
N ALA A 44 11.44 -15.15 43.50
CA ALA A 44 10.36 -14.30 43.02
C ALA A 44 10.86 -13.37 41.89
N PHE A 45 11.99 -12.69 42.08
CA PHE A 45 12.60 -11.85 41.04
C PHE A 45 12.90 -12.63 39.75
N ARG A 46 13.41 -13.85 39.86
CA ARG A 46 13.68 -14.71 38.69
C ARG A 46 12.41 -15.10 37.93
N TYR A 47 11.37 -15.58 38.61
CA TYR A 47 10.13 -15.97 37.94
C TYR A 47 9.40 -14.77 37.34
N THR A 48 9.32 -13.64 38.06
CA THR A 48 8.68 -12.43 37.55
C THR A 48 9.46 -11.87 36.34
N GLY A 49 10.79 -11.86 36.39
CA GLY A 49 11.63 -11.48 35.25
C GLY A 49 11.43 -12.37 34.02
N MET A 50 11.37 -13.70 34.21
CA MET A 50 11.13 -14.66 33.13
C MET A 50 9.76 -14.47 32.46
N VAL A 51 8.70 -14.24 33.26
CA VAL A 51 7.36 -13.97 32.73
C VAL A 51 7.35 -12.66 31.94
N LEU A 52 8.00 -11.61 32.45
CA LEU A 52 8.09 -10.32 31.76
C LEU A 52 8.86 -10.42 30.44
N GLN A 53 9.92 -11.24 30.38
CA GLN A 53 10.63 -11.54 29.14
C GLN A 53 9.72 -12.26 28.13
N LEU A 54 9.00 -13.31 28.55
CA LEU A 54 8.08 -14.03 27.66
C LEU A 54 6.99 -13.11 27.11
N LEU A 55 6.43 -12.23 27.95
CA LEU A 55 5.47 -11.21 27.53
C LEU A 55 6.10 -10.22 26.55
N GLY A 56 7.31 -9.75 26.81
CA GLY A 56 8.04 -8.86 25.90
C GLY A 56 8.29 -9.50 24.53
N ILE A 57 8.77 -10.76 24.49
CA ILE A 57 8.95 -11.52 23.23
C ILE A 57 7.62 -11.67 22.49
N GLY A 58 6.56 -12.06 23.21
CA GLY A 58 5.22 -12.21 22.63
C GLY A 58 4.71 -10.92 22.01
N THR A 59 4.96 -9.78 22.66
CA THR A 59 4.51 -8.46 22.21
C THR A 59 5.28 -7.98 20.98
N VAL A 60 6.60 -8.17 20.95
CA VAL A 60 7.41 -7.91 19.75
C VAL A 60 6.97 -8.81 18.59
N ALA A 61 6.77 -10.11 18.84
CA ALA A 61 6.29 -11.04 17.83
C ALA A 61 4.91 -10.66 17.28
N TRP A 62 4.00 -10.19 18.15
CA TRP A 62 2.69 -9.68 17.76
C TRP A 62 2.79 -8.39 16.94
N GLY A 63 3.67 -7.46 17.33
CA GLY A 63 3.96 -6.24 16.57
C GLY A 63 4.43 -6.57 15.15
N ILE A 64 5.43 -7.44 15.02
CA ILE A 64 5.95 -7.91 13.72
C ILE A 64 4.85 -8.60 12.89
N HIS A 65 3.98 -9.39 13.54
CA HIS A 65 2.87 -10.05 12.87
C HIS A 65 1.86 -9.03 12.30
N THR A 66 1.53 -8.00 13.07
CA THR A 66 0.59 -6.96 12.69
C THR A 66 1.14 -6.13 11.53
N THR A 67 2.40 -5.67 11.63
CA THR A 67 3.08 -4.95 10.55
C THR A 67 3.13 -5.79 9.26
N ARG A 68 3.45 -7.09 9.34
CA ARG A 68 3.43 -7.97 8.14
C ARG A 68 2.06 -8.09 7.49
N LYS A 69 0.99 -8.14 8.29
CA LYS A 69 -0.39 -8.20 7.79
C LYS A 69 -0.75 -6.93 7.01
N GLU A 70 -0.31 -5.76 7.48
CA GLU A 70 -0.53 -4.48 6.81
C GLU A 70 0.21 -4.36 5.47
N PHE A 71 1.42 -4.91 5.40
CA PHE A 71 2.17 -5.05 4.14
C PHE A 71 1.63 -6.17 3.21
N GLY A 72 0.55 -6.85 3.57
CA GLY A 72 -0.01 -7.96 2.78
C GLY A 72 0.91 -9.16 2.65
N HIS A 73 1.95 -9.24 3.49
CA HIS A 73 2.89 -10.36 3.48
C HIS A 73 2.32 -11.51 4.31
N PRO A 74 2.43 -12.76 3.84
CA PRO A 74 2.00 -13.92 4.61
C PRO A 74 2.76 -13.97 5.94
N SER A 75 2.04 -14.35 7.01
CA SER A 75 2.65 -14.50 8.33
C SER A 75 3.85 -15.44 8.27
N ILE A 76 4.85 -15.23 9.15
CA ILE A 76 6.04 -16.09 9.22
C ILE A 76 5.62 -17.56 9.36
N PHE A 77 4.56 -17.81 10.12
CA PHE A 77 3.98 -19.14 10.30
C PHE A 77 3.36 -19.70 9.02
N ALA A 78 2.70 -18.86 8.21
CA ALA A 78 2.19 -19.27 6.91
C ALA A 78 3.33 -19.56 5.91
N VAL A 79 4.41 -18.76 5.92
CA VAL A 79 5.62 -19.02 5.12
C VAL A 79 6.29 -20.32 5.57
N TRP A 80 6.41 -20.54 6.88
CA TRP A 80 6.99 -21.74 7.45
C TRP A 80 6.15 -22.98 7.14
N ARG A 81 4.82 -22.91 7.32
CA ARG A 81 3.87 -23.96 6.91
C ARG A 81 3.90 -24.22 5.41
N LYS A 82 4.00 -23.17 4.58
CA LYS A 82 4.14 -23.29 3.12
C LYS A 82 5.47 -23.92 2.72
N ARG A 83 6.54 -23.65 3.48
CA ARG A 83 7.86 -24.28 3.29
C ARG A 83 7.85 -25.74 3.75
N LEU A 84 7.15 -26.05 4.83
CA LEU A 84 6.91 -27.42 5.31
C LEU A 84 6.05 -28.21 4.30
N ASN A 85 5.05 -27.58 3.71
CA ASN A 85 4.21 -28.19 2.66
C ASN A 85 4.88 -28.21 1.28
N ARG A 86 5.97 -27.46 1.09
CA ARG A 86 6.84 -27.52 -0.10
C ARG A 86 7.96 -28.54 0.04
N PHE A 87 8.04 -29.26 1.15
CA PHE A 87 8.91 -30.43 1.23
C PHE A 87 8.50 -31.37 0.09
N PRO A 88 9.39 -31.65 -0.87
CA PRO A 88 9.01 -32.31 -2.10
C PRO A 88 8.45 -33.70 -1.78
N PRO A 89 7.21 -34.03 -2.17
CA PRO A 89 6.82 -35.43 -2.22
C PRO A 89 7.76 -36.12 -3.22
N PHE A 90 8.29 -37.29 -2.85
CA PHE A 90 9.07 -38.15 -3.75
C PHE A 90 8.21 -38.48 -4.99
N GLY A 91 8.45 -37.80 -6.11
CA GLY A 91 7.75 -38.01 -7.39
C GLY A 91 7.30 -36.69 -8.04
N GLY A 92 8.01 -36.26 -9.09
CA GLY A 92 7.83 -34.97 -9.75
C GLY A 92 6.45 -34.73 -10.37
N ARG A 93 6.03 -33.46 -10.44
CA ARG A 93 4.74 -33.05 -11.04
C ARG A 93 4.94 -31.99 -12.13
N MET A 94 4.33 -32.26 -13.28
CA MET A 94 4.36 -31.47 -14.52
C MET A 94 3.52 -30.18 -14.36
N VAL A 95 4.08 -29.03 -14.74
CA VAL A 95 3.42 -27.71 -14.65
C VAL A 95 2.99 -27.27 -16.05
N THR A 96 1.68 -27.14 -16.27
CA THR A 96 1.09 -26.61 -17.50
C THR A 96 0.77 -25.13 -17.32
N GLY A 97 1.35 -24.26 -18.14
CA GLY A 97 1.06 -22.82 -18.14
C GLY A 97 0.21 -22.41 -19.34
N SER A 98 -0.92 -21.73 -19.09
CA SER A 98 -1.72 -21.08 -20.14
C SER A 98 -1.41 -19.58 -20.18
N SER A 99 -1.07 -19.05 -21.34
CA SER A 99 -0.94 -17.62 -21.59
C SER A 99 -2.16 -17.13 -22.37
N HIS A 100 -2.85 -16.11 -21.88
CA HIS A 100 -3.85 -15.36 -22.64
C HIS A 100 -3.23 -14.01 -23.02
N LYS A 101 -3.18 -13.73 -24.32
CA LYS A 101 -2.78 -12.42 -24.85
C LYS A 101 -4.00 -11.76 -25.48
N THR A 102 -4.45 -10.68 -24.89
CA THR A 102 -5.52 -9.83 -25.44
C THR A 102 -4.89 -8.88 -26.45
N LEU A 103 -5.28 -8.97 -27.73
CA LEU A 103 -4.85 -8.03 -28.76
C LEU A 103 -5.78 -6.80 -28.76
N PRO A 104 -5.25 -5.56 -28.77
CA PRO A 104 -6.08 -4.36 -28.83
C PRO A 104 -6.75 -4.22 -30.21
N LEU A 105 -8.05 -3.91 -30.19
CA LEU A 105 -8.89 -3.68 -31.36
C LEU A 105 -8.39 -2.42 -32.13
N MET A 106 -7.95 -2.57 -33.37
CA MET A 106 -7.65 -1.42 -34.24
C MET A 106 -8.95 -0.81 -34.79
N THR A 107 -9.34 0.37 -34.29
CA THR A 107 -10.35 1.23 -34.92
C THR A 107 -9.76 1.88 -36.18
N LYS A 108 -10.12 1.35 -37.36
CA LYS A 108 -9.73 1.91 -38.66
C LYS A 108 -10.69 3.06 -39.04
N SER A 109 -10.19 4.29 -39.07
CA SER A 109 -10.88 5.43 -39.70
C SER A 109 -10.59 5.40 -41.22
N MET A 110 -11.64 5.33 -42.05
CA MET A 110 -11.52 5.39 -43.51
C MET A 110 -11.91 6.78 -44.02
N ARG A 111 -11.03 7.46 -44.78
CA ARG A 111 -11.32 8.75 -45.42
C ARG A 111 -11.39 8.57 -46.94
N GLY A 112 -12.42 9.13 -47.56
CA GLY A 112 -12.56 9.22 -49.02
C GLY A 112 -12.12 10.59 -49.52
N TYR A 113 -11.52 10.64 -50.71
CA TYR A 113 -11.10 11.89 -51.37
C TYR A 113 -11.75 11.99 -52.74
N SER A 114 -12.26 13.17 -53.08
CA SER A 114 -12.76 13.51 -54.41
C SER A 114 -11.98 14.70 -54.97
N SER A 115 -11.62 14.65 -56.25
CA SER A 115 -11.03 15.77 -56.99
C SER A 115 -11.81 15.99 -58.29
N VAL A 116 -11.88 17.24 -58.73
CA VAL A 116 -12.51 17.58 -60.02
C VAL A 116 -11.43 17.52 -61.10
N VAL A 117 -11.58 16.58 -62.05
CA VAL A 117 -10.66 16.40 -63.18
C VAL A 117 -11.31 16.97 -64.46
N PRO A 118 -10.67 17.92 -65.16
CA PRO A 118 -11.25 18.49 -66.38
C PRO A 118 -11.24 17.49 -67.55
N SER A 119 -12.16 17.65 -68.51
CA SER A 119 -12.36 16.74 -69.65
C SER A 119 -11.18 16.73 -70.64
N ALA A 120 -11.12 15.78 -71.58
CA ALA A 120 -9.95 15.51 -72.42
C ALA A 120 -9.46 16.68 -73.32
N ASN A 121 -10.28 17.71 -73.56
CA ASN A 121 -9.92 18.94 -74.27
C ASN A 121 -10.66 20.16 -73.66
N PRO A 122 -10.26 20.60 -72.45
CA PRO A 122 -10.95 21.67 -71.77
C PRO A 122 -10.44 23.03 -72.25
N THR A 123 -11.35 23.99 -72.41
CA THR A 123 -11.01 25.40 -72.61
C THR A 123 -10.18 25.90 -71.42
N ILE A 124 -9.38 26.97 -71.62
CA ILE A 124 -8.55 27.55 -70.56
C ILE A 124 -9.40 27.91 -69.34
N ASP A 125 -10.58 28.49 -69.55
CA ASP A 125 -11.52 28.86 -68.47
C ASP A 125 -11.99 27.64 -67.67
N ALA A 126 -12.26 26.51 -68.33
CA ALA A 126 -12.66 25.28 -67.64
C ALA A 126 -11.53 24.71 -66.77
N ARG A 127 -10.25 24.90 -67.17
CA ARG A 127 -9.10 24.51 -66.35
C ARG A 127 -8.92 25.41 -65.13
N VAL A 128 -9.10 26.73 -65.32
CA VAL A 128 -9.02 27.71 -64.22
C VAL A 128 -10.11 27.44 -63.19
N HIS A 129 -11.35 27.22 -63.64
CA HIS A 129 -12.47 26.88 -62.75
C HIS A 129 -12.21 25.59 -61.95
N ALA A 130 -11.72 24.54 -62.61
CA ALA A 130 -11.39 23.28 -61.91
C ALA A 130 -10.25 23.46 -60.88
N LEU A 131 -9.27 24.32 -61.15
CA LEU A 131 -8.21 24.64 -60.20
C LEU A 131 -8.74 25.43 -58.99
N GLU A 132 -9.60 26.43 -59.22
CA GLU A 132 -10.24 27.21 -58.16
C GLU A 132 -11.10 26.32 -57.25
N GLU A 133 -11.86 25.39 -57.83
CA GLU A 133 -12.70 24.45 -57.10
C GLU A 133 -11.85 23.46 -56.28
N ASN A 134 -10.79 22.91 -56.87
CA ASN A 134 -9.85 22.05 -56.13
C ASN A 134 -9.12 22.82 -55.01
N LEU A 135 -8.81 24.11 -55.19
CA LEU A 135 -8.20 24.93 -54.16
C LEU A 135 -9.16 25.18 -52.98
N ARG A 136 -10.44 25.41 -53.25
CA ARG A 136 -11.49 25.49 -52.22
C ARG A 136 -11.61 24.18 -51.45
N LEU A 137 -11.72 23.05 -52.15
CA LEU A 137 -11.78 21.72 -51.53
C LEU A 137 -10.55 21.42 -50.66
N LEU A 138 -9.37 21.86 -51.08
CA LEU A 138 -8.14 21.69 -50.30
C LEU A 138 -8.17 22.55 -49.04
N ASN A 139 -8.60 23.81 -49.14
CA ASN A 139 -8.69 24.71 -47.98
C ASN A 139 -9.71 24.21 -46.95
N ASP A 140 -10.86 23.71 -47.40
CA ASP A 140 -11.88 23.11 -46.54
C ASP A 140 -11.32 21.86 -45.83
N ARG A 141 -10.58 21.01 -46.56
CA ARG A 141 -9.95 19.81 -45.99
C ARG A 141 -8.85 20.13 -44.99
N VAL A 142 -8.03 21.15 -45.24
CA VAL A 142 -7.01 21.62 -44.29
C VAL A 142 -7.70 22.12 -43.03
N SER A 143 -8.73 22.94 -43.16
CA SER A 143 -9.51 23.47 -42.03
C SER A 143 -10.18 22.36 -41.23
N GLN A 144 -10.79 21.37 -41.89
CA GLN A 144 -11.38 20.21 -41.23
C GLN A 144 -10.32 19.37 -40.49
N THR A 145 -9.19 19.09 -41.13
CA THR A 145 -8.10 18.30 -40.53
C THR A 145 -7.52 19.02 -39.32
N GLN A 146 -7.36 20.34 -39.38
CA GLN A 146 -6.90 21.16 -38.25
C GLN A 146 -7.90 21.08 -37.09
N ASN A 147 -9.20 21.25 -37.35
CA ASN A 147 -10.23 21.13 -36.32
C ASN A 147 -10.26 19.73 -35.68
N GLU A 148 -10.15 18.67 -36.47
CA GLU A 148 -10.08 17.30 -35.94
C GLU A 148 -8.82 17.09 -35.10
N THR A 149 -7.68 17.60 -35.55
CA THR A 149 -6.40 17.50 -34.80
C THR A 149 -6.49 18.26 -33.48
N ASP A 150 -7.04 19.47 -33.48
CA ASP A 150 -7.23 20.27 -32.28
C ASP A 150 -8.20 19.61 -31.30
N GLN A 151 -9.25 18.97 -31.80
CA GLN A 151 -10.18 18.20 -30.97
C GLN A 151 -9.52 16.97 -30.34
N GLU A 152 -8.77 16.19 -31.11
CA GLU A 152 -8.04 15.03 -30.58
C GLU A 152 -6.94 15.45 -29.59
N PHE A 153 -6.25 16.56 -29.87
CA PHE A 153 -5.26 17.11 -28.94
C PHE A 153 -5.91 17.53 -27.61
N ARG A 154 -7.07 18.19 -27.65
CA ARG A 154 -7.83 18.53 -26.44
C ARG A 154 -8.26 17.28 -25.67
N LYS A 155 -8.81 16.27 -26.34
CA LYS A 155 -9.19 15.00 -25.72
C LYS A 155 -8.00 14.31 -25.03
N GLN A 156 -6.85 14.25 -25.70
CA GLN A 156 -5.64 13.66 -25.12
C GLN A 156 -5.10 14.49 -23.95
N SER A 157 -5.12 15.82 -24.05
CA SER A 157 -4.72 16.71 -22.96
C SER A 157 -5.61 16.54 -21.72
N ASP A 158 -6.93 16.42 -21.92
CA ASP A 158 -7.88 16.21 -20.83
C ASP A 158 -7.73 14.81 -20.21
N ALA A 159 -7.50 13.77 -21.02
CA ALA A 159 -7.20 12.43 -20.54
C ALA A 159 -5.90 12.39 -19.71
N LEU A 160 -4.85 13.09 -20.15
CA LEU A 160 -3.59 13.19 -19.40
C LEU A 160 -3.76 13.93 -18.07
N LYS A 161 -4.55 15.02 -18.04
CA LYS A 161 -4.86 15.73 -16.79
C LYS A 161 -5.63 14.84 -15.81
N GLN A 162 -6.59 14.07 -16.33
CA GLN A 162 -7.35 13.13 -15.52
C GLN A 162 -6.46 12.02 -14.96
N GLU A 163 -5.58 11.44 -15.77
CA GLU A 163 -4.60 10.44 -15.31
C GLU A 163 -3.66 11.04 -14.26
N GLN A 164 -3.15 12.25 -14.48
CA GLN A 164 -2.28 12.94 -13.53
C GLN A 164 -2.99 13.16 -12.18
N GLN A 165 -4.26 13.55 -12.20
CA GLN A 165 -5.04 13.76 -10.99
C GLN A 165 -5.30 12.45 -10.25
N VAL A 166 -5.72 11.39 -10.96
CA VAL A 166 -5.92 10.06 -10.38
C VAL A 166 -4.62 9.54 -9.76
N ARG A 167 -3.49 9.71 -10.46
CA ARG A 167 -2.17 9.28 -9.97
C ARG A 167 -1.74 10.08 -8.73
N SER A 168 -1.99 11.38 -8.72
CA SER A 168 -1.71 12.23 -7.55
C SER A 168 -2.54 11.78 -6.33
N ASP A 169 -3.82 11.48 -6.52
CA ASP A 169 -4.70 11.00 -5.46
C ASP A 169 -4.27 9.61 -4.95
N GLU A 170 -3.88 8.71 -5.85
CA GLU A 170 -3.33 7.39 -5.50
C GLU A 170 -2.00 7.51 -4.73
N ASP A 171 -1.09 8.38 -5.17
CA ASP A 171 0.19 8.62 -4.50
C ASP A 171 -0.01 9.18 -3.09
N GLN A 172 -0.96 10.10 -2.90
CA GLN A 172 -1.32 10.60 -1.57
C GLN A 172 -1.88 9.49 -0.69
N HIS A 173 -2.74 8.62 -1.23
CA HIS A 173 -3.28 7.49 -0.49
C HIS A 173 -2.20 6.46 -0.12
N ILE A 174 -1.24 6.20 -1.02
CA ILE A 174 -0.09 5.33 -0.75
C ILE A 174 0.79 5.92 0.36
N ARG A 175 1.09 7.23 0.30
CA ARG A 175 1.86 7.92 1.35
C ARG A 175 1.17 7.85 2.70
N ALA A 176 -0.12 8.16 2.76
CA ALA A 176 -0.90 8.07 4.00
C ALA A 176 -0.90 6.64 4.57
N LYS A 177 -1.00 5.63 3.71
CA LYS A 177 -0.93 4.23 4.12
C LYS A 177 0.46 3.83 4.62
N LEU A 178 1.53 4.33 3.98
CA LEU A 178 2.90 4.12 4.43
C LEU A 178 3.11 4.75 5.81
N GLU A 179 2.70 6.01 5.99
CA GLU A 179 2.81 6.72 7.27
C GLU A 179 2.05 6.01 8.39
N SER A 180 0.82 5.54 8.13
CA SER A 180 0.06 4.77 9.12
C SER A 180 0.68 3.40 9.44
N THR A 181 1.33 2.77 8.46
CA THR A 181 1.98 1.45 8.64
C THR A 181 3.30 1.59 9.40
N GLU A 182 4.08 2.64 9.11
CA GLU A 182 5.32 2.94 9.81
C GLU A 182 5.08 3.30 11.28
N THR A 183 4.04 4.09 11.56
CA THR A 183 3.73 4.55 12.93
C THR A 183 3.00 3.51 13.77
N GLY A 184 2.10 2.71 13.19
CA GLY A 184 1.27 1.74 13.93
C GLY A 184 2.06 0.56 14.52
N GLY A 185 3.08 0.07 13.81
CA GLY A 185 3.88 -1.08 14.25
C GLY A 185 5.01 -0.72 15.23
N LEU A 186 5.58 0.48 15.08
CA LEU A 186 6.78 0.90 15.81
C LEU A 186 6.52 1.01 17.31
N ASN A 187 5.37 1.58 17.70
CA ASN A 187 5.01 1.78 19.10
C ASN A 187 4.86 0.46 19.86
N ILE A 188 4.22 -0.54 19.25
CA ILE A 188 4.02 -1.87 19.84
C ILE A 188 5.36 -2.60 19.97
N SER A 189 6.22 -2.52 18.94
CA SER A 189 7.54 -3.15 18.98
C SER A 189 8.47 -2.48 19.99
N ALA A 190 8.44 -1.16 20.12
CA ALA A 190 9.23 -0.41 21.10
C ALA A 190 8.81 -0.74 22.54
N MET A 191 7.50 -0.84 22.80
CA MET A 191 6.99 -1.25 24.12
C MET A 191 7.40 -2.68 24.47
N GLY A 192 7.30 -3.62 23.52
CA GLY A 192 7.76 -5.00 23.73
C GLY A 192 9.27 -5.10 23.98
N ALA A 193 10.08 -4.29 23.29
CA ALA A 193 11.51 -4.20 23.53
C ALA A 193 11.82 -3.65 24.94
N LEU A 194 11.07 -2.65 25.40
CA LEU A 194 11.19 -2.11 26.75
C LEU A 194 10.88 -3.17 27.82
N TRP A 195 9.81 -3.95 27.66
CA TRP A 195 9.49 -5.06 28.57
C TRP A 195 10.58 -6.14 28.59
N LEU A 196 11.12 -6.48 27.42
CA LEU A 196 12.25 -7.38 27.30
C LEU A 196 13.47 -6.88 28.06
N SER A 197 13.85 -5.61 27.89
CA SER A 197 14.99 -5.01 28.57
C SER A 197 14.82 -5.04 30.09
N ILE A 198 13.65 -4.66 30.61
CA ILE A 198 13.36 -4.69 32.05
C ILE A 198 13.40 -6.13 32.57
N GLY A 199 12.78 -7.07 31.86
CA GLY A 199 12.77 -8.49 32.25
C GLY A 199 14.18 -9.11 32.25
N VAL A 200 15.05 -8.72 31.32
CA VAL A 200 16.46 -9.14 31.30
C VAL A 200 17.20 -8.61 32.51
N ILE A 201 17.10 -7.31 32.81
CA ILE A 201 17.76 -6.70 33.97
C ILE A 201 17.34 -7.39 35.27
N MET A 202 16.04 -7.61 35.46
CA MET A 202 15.50 -8.27 36.65
C MET A 202 15.95 -9.73 36.79
N SER A 203 16.09 -10.45 35.67
CA SER A 203 16.53 -11.85 35.68
C SER A 203 18.05 -12.00 35.81
N SER A 204 18.83 -11.01 35.36
CA SER A 204 20.30 -11.09 35.31
C SER A 204 20.97 -10.72 36.63
N ILE A 205 20.34 -9.88 37.46
CA ILE A 205 20.95 -9.41 38.72
C ILE A 205 19.99 -9.55 39.92
N PRO A 206 19.45 -10.76 40.19
CA PRO A 206 18.47 -10.93 41.26
C PRO A 206 19.09 -10.79 42.66
N SER A 207 20.38 -11.12 42.84
CA SER A 207 21.06 -11.07 44.14
C SER A 207 21.35 -9.65 44.62
N GLU A 208 21.83 -8.75 43.74
CA GLU A 208 22.09 -7.34 44.09
C GLU A 208 20.76 -6.61 44.37
N LEU A 209 19.72 -6.87 43.57
CA LEU A 209 18.40 -6.26 43.74
C LEU A 209 17.73 -6.68 45.05
N ALA A 210 17.85 -7.96 45.44
CA ALA A 210 17.29 -8.46 46.69
C ALA A 210 17.98 -7.87 47.94
N VAL A 211 19.25 -7.48 47.85
CA VAL A 211 19.96 -6.79 48.94
C VAL A 211 19.55 -5.33 49.04
N TRP A 212 19.32 -4.65 47.91
CA TRP A 212 18.96 -3.23 47.87
C TRP A 212 17.52 -2.94 48.32
N LEU A 213 16.61 -3.91 48.17
CA LEU A 213 15.18 -3.74 48.49
C LEU A 213 14.81 -4.16 49.92
N LYS A 214 15.79 -4.60 50.71
CA LYS A 214 15.64 -5.10 52.09
C LYS A 214 15.99 -4.01 53.08
#